data_AF-A0A0W0ZJ71-F1
#
_entry.id   AF-A0A0W0ZJ71-F1
#
_cell.length_a   1.000
_cell.length_b   1.000
_cell.length_c   1.000
_cell.angle_alpha   90.00
_cell.angle_beta   90.00
_cell.angle_gamma   90.00
#
_symmetry.space_group_name_H-M   'P 1'
#
loop_
_entity.id
_entity.type
_entity.pdbx_description
1 polymer ?
#
loop_
_entity_poly.entity_id
_entity_poly.type
_entity_poly.pdbx_seq_one_letter_code
_entity_poly.pdbx_strand_id
1 'polypeptide(L)'
;MTFLKKIIRLTMLTTALIPVVANATLTLYTTNWSMYGQNPYEYDGAYKIGRPYGQLAYVYNPEMVAQFNKADVIAWSFLQVWNSKDPNQAQYQIPSSWDGLMHFADLWGELPLEGSWISPLPPETKDFLDFCTANQGACTSVQINGNTGQKELFTYTDQKGVGQLNSFGAFIHSNKYTAKRIIAVGGANTTENKGISTATFAAIFANQDKFLKQFKSWMNHFKNLKGVDYDFEPPIDLQTGGQLPPDANTLTDYKHLFDLVKASRQTLGKDAYISVTITVNKDYLEKINDSVDGGWFKQIANYADSVNLMTYDLHGPWSQSSDPYTAAHAYLKQPDTNHKDEFAINYATDSITEQVLAYGMPKEKLQVGLAAYGRGFSGVEPGENLALPGFEQPWTAASHFTSEYSIQDGLLPYKAVDKLINQLNYKVYHIQAFDESNNPFITGSYLYNASAKQFVGYQSPEVIKEVCQFIKSKQLKGAIMWSADTDLPVSNPNSLVATYKNLCN
;
A
#
# COMPACT_ATOMS: atom_id res chain seq x y z
N MET A 1 -40.77 46.28 -54.24
CA MET A 1 -39.32 46.49 -54.44
C MET A 1 -38.64 46.49 -53.09
N THR A 2 -37.49 45.82 -53.02
CA THR A 2 -36.38 45.98 -52.03
C THR A 2 -36.57 45.54 -50.57
N PHE A 3 -36.23 44.26 -50.33
CA PHE A 3 -35.25 43.74 -49.36
C PHE A 3 -34.87 44.60 -48.13
N LEU A 4 -35.05 44.08 -46.91
CA LEU A 4 -34.01 44.15 -45.87
C LEU A 4 -34.16 43.08 -44.74
N LYS A 5 -33.25 42.10 -44.82
CA LYS A 5 -32.54 41.30 -43.81
C LYS A 5 -33.15 41.06 -42.41
N LYS A 6 -33.38 39.76 -42.14
CA LYS A 6 -33.41 39.10 -40.82
C LYS A 6 -32.08 39.30 -40.07
N ILE A 7 -32.14 39.68 -38.80
CA ILE A 7 -31.09 39.44 -37.81
C ILE A 7 -31.74 38.66 -36.66
N ILE A 8 -31.44 37.36 -36.60
CA ILE A 8 -31.71 36.52 -35.43
C ILE A 8 -30.46 36.63 -34.56
N ARG A 9 -30.57 37.28 -33.38
CA ARG A 9 -29.55 37.20 -32.34
C ARG A 9 -29.63 35.81 -31.72
N LEU A 10 -28.67 34.94 -32.07
CA LEU A 10 -28.43 33.69 -31.36
C LEU A 10 -27.58 34.03 -30.12
N THR A 11 -28.21 34.10 -28.96
CA THR A 11 -27.50 34.23 -27.68
C THR A 11 -26.88 32.86 -27.38
N MET A 12 -25.62 32.65 -27.75
CA MET A 12 -24.83 31.54 -27.22
C MET A 12 -24.61 31.80 -25.74
N LEU A 13 -25.33 31.06 -24.89
CA LEU A 13 -24.99 30.92 -23.49
C LEU A 13 -23.78 29.97 -23.45
N THR A 14 -22.57 30.51 -23.54
CA THR A 14 -21.36 29.76 -23.17
C THR A 14 -21.40 29.53 -21.67
N THR A 15 -22.00 28.43 -21.24
CA THR A 15 -21.72 27.86 -19.92
C THR A 15 -20.25 27.48 -19.91
N ALA A 16 -19.40 28.38 -19.46
CA ALA A 16 -18.08 28.04 -18.99
C ALA A 16 -18.29 27.04 -17.84
N LEU A 17 -18.16 25.74 -18.15
CA LEU A 17 -17.93 24.71 -17.15
C LEU A 17 -16.61 25.10 -16.49
N ILE A 18 -16.70 25.81 -15.37
CA ILE A 18 -15.58 25.93 -14.44
C ILE A 18 -15.25 24.48 -14.11
N PRO A 19 -14.05 23.97 -14.43
CA PRO A 19 -13.68 22.64 -13.98
C PRO A 19 -13.73 22.71 -12.46
N VAL A 20 -14.67 22.01 -11.86
CA VAL A 20 -14.58 21.68 -10.44
C VAL A 20 -13.26 20.95 -10.33
N VAL A 21 -12.26 21.61 -9.76
CA VAL A 21 -10.96 20.98 -9.49
C VAL A 21 -11.32 19.84 -8.54
N ALA A 22 -11.40 18.62 -9.09
CA ALA A 22 -11.65 17.44 -8.28
C ALA A 22 -10.43 17.30 -7.38
N ASN A 23 -10.64 17.40 -6.07
CA ASN A 23 -9.56 17.17 -5.10
C ASN A 23 -9.00 15.78 -5.32
N ALA A 24 -7.69 15.68 -5.52
CA ALA A 24 -7.03 14.40 -5.73
C ALA A 24 -7.13 13.59 -4.43
N THR A 25 -7.66 12.36 -4.54
CA THR A 25 -7.86 11.49 -3.39
C THR A 25 -6.52 11.00 -2.84
N LEU A 26 -6.50 10.68 -1.55
CA LEU A 26 -5.41 9.95 -0.92
C LEU A 26 -5.95 8.68 -0.27
N THR A 27 -5.47 7.52 -0.72
CA THR A 27 -5.64 6.25 -0.02
C THR A 27 -4.38 5.96 0.79
N LEU A 28 -4.51 5.81 2.11
CA LEU A 28 -3.41 5.42 2.98
C LEU A 28 -3.47 3.94 3.31
N TYR A 29 -2.38 3.21 3.09
CA TYR A 29 -2.22 1.87 3.64
C TYR A 29 -1.68 2.00 5.07
N THR A 30 -2.28 1.28 6.01
CA THR A 30 -1.77 1.14 7.38
C THR A 30 -1.52 -0.32 7.65
N THR A 31 -0.30 -0.64 8.07
CA THR A 31 0.12 -2.03 8.28
C THR A 31 -0.34 -2.51 9.65
N ASN A 32 -0.73 -3.78 9.78
CA ASN A 32 -1.17 -4.37 11.04
C ASN A 32 -0.01 -4.62 12.01
N TRP A 33 1.22 -4.83 11.52
CA TRP A 33 2.40 -5.05 12.36
C TRP A 33 2.97 -3.75 12.96
N SER A 34 2.87 -2.61 12.26
CA SER A 34 3.33 -1.31 12.78
C SER A 34 2.53 -0.82 14.01
N MET A 35 1.43 -1.52 14.29
CA MET A 35 0.56 -1.27 15.41
C MET A 35 1.08 -1.91 16.69
N TYR A 36 2.17 -2.68 16.63
CA TYR A 36 2.92 -3.19 17.79
C TYR A 36 4.27 -2.48 17.83
N GLY A 37 4.43 -1.50 18.74
CA GLY A 37 5.64 -0.68 18.77
C GLY A 37 5.71 0.28 19.95
N GLN A 38 6.74 1.13 19.98
CA GLN A 38 6.90 2.10 21.07
C GLN A 38 5.77 3.14 21.12
N ASN A 39 5.23 3.55 19.96
CA ASN A 39 4.10 4.49 19.82
C ASN A 39 2.95 3.89 18.99
N PRO A 40 2.36 2.77 19.43
CA PRO A 40 1.42 2.02 18.61
C PRO A 40 0.08 2.75 18.50
N TYR A 41 -0.60 2.57 17.35
CA TYR A 41 -2.05 2.79 17.28
C TYR A 41 -2.71 1.57 17.91
N GLU A 42 -2.91 1.65 19.22
CA GLU A 42 -3.58 0.62 20.00
C GLU A 42 -4.70 1.26 20.82
N TYR A 43 -5.53 0.41 21.42
CA TYR A 43 -6.30 0.79 22.60
C TYR A 43 -5.40 1.52 23.59
N ASP A 44 -5.94 2.53 24.27
CA ASP A 44 -5.29 3.10 25.44
C ASP A 44 -5.01 1.95 26.41
N GLY A 45 -3.76 1.48 26.47
CA GLY A 45 -3.42 0.30 27.23
C GLY A 45 -3.50 0.63 28.70
N ALA A 46 -4.52 0.14 29.41
CA ALA A 46 -4.62 0.22 30.87
C ALA A 46 -3.30 -0.14 31.56
N TYR A 47 -2.57 -1.10 30.98
CA TYR A 47 -1.24 -1.53 31.39
C TYR A 47 -0.18 -0.40 31.38
N LYS A 48 -0.10 0.43 30.32
CA LYS A 48 0.93 1.47 30.21
C LYS A 48 0.71 2.63 31.19
N ILE A 49 -0.54 2.86 31.62
CA ILE A 49 -0.92 4.02 32.44
C ILE A 49 -1.50 3.66 33.80
N GLY A 50 -1.43 2.39 34.22
CA GLY A 50 -1.94 1.91 35.51
C GLY A 50 -3.44 2.16 35.73
N ARG A 51 -4.22 2.29 34.64
CA ARG A 51 -5.67 2.54 34.73
C ARG A 51 -6.46 1.24 34.68
N PRO A 52 -7.67 1.18 35.27
CA PRO A 52 -8.57 0.06 35.05
C PRO A 52 -8.93 -0.06 33.56
N TYR A 53 -8.92 -1.28 33.01
CA TYR A 53 -9.29 -1.57 31.62
C TYR A 53 -10.71 -1.09 31.22
N GLY A 54 -11.57 -0.72 32.17
CA GLY A 54 -12.89 -0.14 31.92
C GLY A 54 -12.91 1.36 31.58
N GLN A 55 -11.76 2.05 31.50
CA GLN A 55 -11.68 3.50 31.23
C GLN A 55 -10.87 3.84 29.96
N LEU A 56 -10.83 2.93 28.99
CA LEU A 56 -9.95 3.04 27.82
C LEU A 56 -10.60 3.79 26.65
N ALA A 57 -9.77 4.53 25.90
CA ALA A 57 -10.16 5.14 24.64
C ALA A 57 -9.62 4.33 23.45
N TYR A 58 -10.40 4.26 22.37
CA TYR A 58 -10.14 3.47 21.15
C TYR A 58 -8.84 3.75 20.41
N VAL A 59 -8.17 4.87 20.70
CA VAL A 59 -6.95 5.26 20.02
C VAL A 59 -6.09 6.11 20.93
N TYR A 60 -4.88 5.64 21.24
CA TYR A 60 -3.91 6.39 22.03
C TYR A 60 -3.07 7.38 21.19
N ASN A 61 -2.79 7.08 19.91
CA ASN A 61 -1.88 7.90 19.10
C ASN A 61 -2.61 9.05 18.36
N PRO A 62 -2.57 10.31 18.84
CA PRO A 62 -3.23 11.43 18.18
C PRO A 62 -2.60 11.83 16.84
N GLU A 63 -1.31 11.55 16.63
CA GLU A 63 -0.59 11.87 15.39
C GLU A 63 -1.08 10.99 14.24
N MET A 64 -1.20 9.67 14.47
CA MET A 64 -1.82 8.72 13.54
C MET A 64 -3.27 9.12 13.21
N VAL A 65 -4.06 9.52 14.21
CA VAL A 65 -5.43 10.02 13.97
C VAL A 65 -5.44 11.27 13.10
N ALA A 66 -4.54 12.21 13.35
CA ALA A 66 -4.41 13.41 12.55
C ALA A 66 -4.04 13.07 11.10
N GLN A 67 -3.15 12.10 10.89
CA GLN A 67 -2.74 11.61 9.58
C GLN A 67 -3.87 10.87 8.86
N PHE A 68 -4.59 10.00 9.54
CA PHE A 68 -5.78 9.32 9.00
C PHE A 68 -6.87 10.30 8.56
N ASN A 69 -7.05 11.41 9.29
CA ASN A 69 -7.98 12.48 8.91
C ASN A 69 -7.52 13.31 7.70
N LYS A 70 -6.30 13.10 7.20
CA LYS A 70 -5.85 13.66 5.92
C LYS A 70 -6.22 12.76 4.74
N ALA A 71 -6.54 11.49 4.98
CA ALA A 71 -6.88 10.53 3.95
C ALA A 71 -8.37 10.58 3.57
N ASP A 72 -8.66 10.17 2.34
CA ASP A 72 -10.03 9.94 1.86
C ASP A 72 -10.45 8.49 2.11
N VAL A 73 -9.47 7.57 2.00
CA VAL A 73 -9.60 6.13 2.23
C VAL A 73 -8.41 5.64 3.06
N ILE A 74 -8.65 4.74 4.00
CA ILE A 74 -7.60 4.03 4.75
C ILE A 74 -7.79 2.53 4.53
N ALA A 75 -6.76 1.88 4.04
CA ALA A 75 -6.69 0.46 3.78
C ALA A 75 -5.94 -0.26 4.90
N TRP A 76 -6.65 -1.06 5.68
CA TRP A 76 -6.05 -1.93 6.68
C TRP A 76 -5.31 -3.08 6.00
N SER A 77 -4.00 -3.16 6.21
CA SER A 77 -3.09 -4.00 5.44
C SER A 77 -2.35 -4.97 6.37
N PHE A 78 -2.40 -6.29 6.21
CA PHE A 78 -3.23 -7.05 5.27
C PHE A 78 -4.05 -8.09 6.01
N LEU A 79 -5.14 -8.52 5.37
CA LEU A 79 -5.76 -9.81 5.65
C LEU A 79 -5.38 -10.81 4.55
N GLN A 80 -5.37 -12.09 4.89
CA GLN A 80 -5.09 -13.20 3.98
C GLN A 80 -6.31 -14.13 3.93
N VAL A 81 -6.26 -15.15 3.07
CA VAL A 81 -7.35 -16.12 2.91
C VAL A 81 -6.80 -17.54 3.06
N TRP A 82 -7.48 -18.35 3.87
CA TRP A 82 -7.01 -19.69 4.21
C TRP A 82 -6.95 -20.58 2.97
N ASN A 83 -5.85 -21.34 2.90
CA ASN A 83 -5.62 -22.34 1.89
C ASN A 83 -5.00 -23.58 2.54
N SER A 84 -5.80 -24.60 2.85
CA SER A 84 -5.30 -25.83 3.48
C SER A 84 -4.35 -26.63 2.57
N LYS A 85 -4.29 -26.28 1.28
CA LYS A 85 -3.36 -26.88 0.30
C LYS A 85 -2.07 -26.08 0.14
N ASP A 86 -1.96 -24.91 0.77
CA ASP A 86 -0.72 -24.14 0.76
C ASP A 86 0.36 -24.94 1.51
N PRO A 87 1.45 -25.36 0.83
CA PRO A 87 2.53 -26.10 1.48
C PRO A 87 3.18 -25.31 2.62
N ASN A 88 3.10 -23.97 2.62
CA ASN A 88 3.60 -23.13 3.69
C ASN A 88 2.73 -23.18 4.96
N GLN A 89 1.46 -23.56 4.82
CA GLN A 89 0.49 -23.58 5.92
C GLN A 89 0.12 -25.00 6.39
N ALA A 90 0.48 -26.02 5.61
CA ALA A 90 0.11 -27.42 5.88
C ALA A 90 0.50 -27.91 7.28
N GLN A 91 1.61 -27.41 7.85
CA GLN A 91 2.07 -27.76 9.19
C GLN A 91 1.12 -27.32 10.32
N TYR A 92 0.28 -26.31 10.09
CA TYR A 92 -0.64 -25.76 11.09
C TYR A 92 -2.00 -26.47 11.13
N GLN A 93 -2.17 -27.54 10.34
CA GLN A 93 -3.39 -28.37 10.32
C GLN A 93 -4.67 -27.56 10.11
N ILE A 94 -4.60 -26.53 9.26
CA ILE A 94 -5.74 -25.67 8.92
C ILE A 94 -6.88 -26.55 8.36
N PRO A 95 -8.09 -26.50 8.93
CA PRO A 95 -9.21 -27.28 8.42
C PRO A 95 -9.53 -26.87 6.97
N SER A 96 -9.68 -27.84 6.07
CA SER A 96 -10.11 -27.55 4.68
C SER A 96 -11.49 -26.90 4.60
N SER A 97 -12.32 -27.05 5.64
CA SER A 97 -13.58 -26.31 5.79
C SER A 97 -13.37 -24.80 5.96
N TRP A 98 -12.15 -24.33 6.22
CA TRP A 98 -11.82 -22.90 6.30
C TRP A 98 -11.31 -22.33 4.97
N ASP A 99 -11.02 -23.14 3.97
CA ASP A 99 -10.55 -22.68 2.65
C ASP A 99 -11.46 -21.57 2.10
N GLY A 100 -10.87 -20.45 1.67
CA GLY A 100 -11.63 -19.30 1.18
C GLY A 100 -12.19 -18.36 2.25
N LEU A 101 -11.95 -18.61 3.53
CA LEU A 101 -12.25 -17.68 4.61
C LEU A 101 -11.08 -16.72 4.84
N MET A 102 -11.38 -15.43 4.95
CA MET A 102 -10.45 -14.40 5.40
C MET A 102 -9.98 -14.68 6.82
N HIS A 103 -8.72 -14.33 7.06
CA HIS A 103 -8.09 -14.34 8.36
C HIS A 103 -7.05 -13.22 8.47
N PHE A 104 -6.58 -12.96 9.69
CA PHE A 104 -5.52 -11.98 9.88
C PHE A 104 -4.19 -12.57 9.41
N ALA A 105 -3.39 -11.74 8.72
CA ALA A 105 -2.17 -12.17 8.03
C ALA A 105 -1.03 -12.62 8.96
N ASP A 106 -1.08 -12.25 10.23
CA ASP A 106 0.17 -11.99 10.93
C ASP A 106 0.81 -13.22 11.56
N LEU A 107 2.11 -13.31 11.27
CA LEU A 107 3.13 -14.24 11.73
C LEU A 107 4.05 -13.62 12.79
N TRP A 108 3.85 -12.35 13.18
CA TRP A 108 4.81 -11.50 13.91
C TRP A 108 4.28 -10.85 15.19
N GLY A 109 3.01 -11.05 15.54
CA GLY A 109 2.47 -10.57 16.81
C GLY A 109 2.99 -11.41 17.98
N GLU A 110 4.01 -10.94 18.69
CA GLU A 110 4.26 -11.43 20.05
C GLU A 110 3.08 -10.99 20.94
N LEU A 111 2.33 -11.98 21.44
CA LEU A 111 1.36 -11.74 22.50
C LEU A 111 1.94 -12.22 23.83
N PRO A 112 2.24 -11.32 24.79
CA PRO A 112 2.16 -11.71 26.18
C PRO A 112 0.71 -12.07 26.48
N LEU A 113 0.50 -13.23 27.10
CA LEU A 113 -0.78 -13.93 27.30
C LEU A 113 -1.73 -13.23 28.31
N GLU A 114 -1.64 -11.91 28.45
CA GLU A 114 -2.19 -11.20 29.62
C GLU A 114 -3.61 -10.61 29.37
N GLY A 115 -4.34 -11.14 28.40
CA GLY A 115 -5.73 -10.75 28.11
C GLY A 115 -6.81 -11.49 28.92
N SER A 116 -6.48 -12.58 29.61
CA SER A 116 -7.46 -13.46 30.28
C SER A 116 -8.03 -12.90 31.61
N TRP A 117 -7.67 -11.67 32.00
CA TRP A 117 -7.97 -11.13 33.34
C TRP A 117 -8.98 -9.99 33.36
N ILE A 118 -9.45 -9.53 32.19
CA ILE A 118 -10.32 -8.35 32.10
C ILE A 118 -11.77 -8.80 32.00
N SER A 119 -12.49 -8.67 33.11
CA SER A 119 -13.94 -8.82 33.15
C SER A 119 -14.56 -7.56 33.77
N PRO A 120 -15.46 -6.87 33.05
CA PRO A 120 -15.93 -7.16 31.69
C PRO A 120 -14.95 -6.70 30.60
N LEU A 121 -14.93 -7.41 29.46
CA LEU A 121 -14.23 -6.98 28.25
C LEU A 121 -14.77 -5.62 27.76
N PRO A 122 -13.95 -4.78 27.10
CA PRO A 122 -14.44 -3.63 26.36
C PRO A 122 -15.57 -4.05 25.40
N PRO A 123 -16.67 -3.27 25.28
CA PRO A 123 -17.83 -3.67 24.49
C PRO A 123 -17.50 -4.04 23.04
N GLU A 124 -16.51 -3.39 22.44
CA GLU A 124 -16.12 -3.59 21.04
C GLU A 124 -15.21 -4.80 20.87
N THR A 125 -14.32 -5.09 21.83
CA THR A 125 -13.62 -6.40 21.89
C THR A 125 -14.64 -7.52 22.07
N LYS A 126 -15.67 -7.30 22.90
CA LYS A 126 -16.75 -8.27 23.09
C LYS A 126 -17.58 -8.46 21.81
N ASP A 127 -17.97 -7.37 21.14
CA ASP A 127 -18.70 -7.38 19.85
C ASP A 127 -17.91 -8.16 18.78
N PHE A 128 -16.61 -7.87 18.69
CA PHE A 128 -15.71 -8.60 17.79
C PHE A 128 -15.66 -10.10 18.13
N LEU A 129 -15.49 -10.48 19.40
CA LEU A 129 -15.46 -11.89 19.81
C LEU A 129 -16.81 -12.61 19.63
N ASP A 130 -17.92 -11.91 19.85
CA ASP A 130 -19.27 -12.42 19.58
C ASP A 130 -19.42 -12.70 18.07
N PHE A 131 -18.98 -11.77 17.22
CA PHE A 131 -18.92 -11.96 15.77
C PHE A 131 -18.04 -13.16 15.38
N CYS A 132 -16.87 -13.29 15.97
CA CYS A 132 -15.95 -14.41 15.73
C CYS A 132 -16.54 -15.76 16.12
N THR A 133 -17.24 -15.82 17.26
CA THR A 133 -17.91 -17.04 17.71
C THR A 133 -19.00 -17.46 16.74
N ALA A 134 -19.69 -16.50 16.12
CA ALA A 134 -20.70 -16.75 15.10
C ALA A 134 -20.12 -17.05 13.70
N ASN A 135 -18.83 -16.80 13.46
CA ASN A 135 -18.17 -16.93 12.15
C ASN A 135 -16.84 -17.70 12.27
N GLN A 136 -16.93 -19.03 12.47
CA GLN A 136 -15.75 -19.89 12.60
C GLN A 136 -14.75 -19.73 11.44
N GLY A 137 -13.46 -19.70 11.75
CA GLY A 137 -12.37 -19.52 10.79
C GLY A 137 -12.14 -18.08 10.31
N ALA A 138 -13.07 -17.15 10.58
CA ALA A 138 -12.92 -15.73 10.24
C ALA A 138 -11.95 -14.97 11.17
N CYS A 139 -11.82 -15.47 12.38
CA CYS A 139 -11.11 -14.83 13.47
C CYS A 139 -10.02 -15.75 13.99
N THR A 140 -9.12 -16.11 13.09
CA THR A 140 -7.97 -16.94 13.37
C THR A 140 -6.75 -16.32 12.72
N SER A 141 -5.57 -16.80 13.12
CA SER A 141 -4.29 -16.40 12.53
C SER A 141 -3.22 -17.39 12.97
N VAL A 142 -2.12 -17.46 12.22
CA VAL A 142 -0.93 -18.21 12.63
C VAL A 142 0.11 -17.21 13.11
N GLN A 143 0.31 -17.11 14.42
CA GLN A 143 1.19 -16.09 15.05
C GLN A 143 2.34 -16.75 15.82
N ILE A 144 3.41 -16.00 16.10
CA ILE A 144 4.44 -16.40 17.06
C ILE A 144 3.86 -16.31 18.47
N ASN A 145 3.83 -17.44 19.17
CA ASN A 145 3.47 -17.50 20.57
C ASN A 145 4.61 -16.90 21.41
N GLY A 146 4.34 -15.81 22.14
CA GLY A 146 5.35 -15.12 22.94
C GLY A 146 5.97 -15.94 24.07
N ASN A 147 5.34 -17.05 24.50
CA ASN A 147 5.89 -17.94 25.52
C ASN A 147 6.78 -19.04 24.94
N THR A 148 6.40 -19.59 23.78
CA THR A 148 7.10 -20.74 23.18
C THR A 148 8.09 -20.30 22.11
N GLY A 149 7.96 -19.07 21.60
CA GLY A 149 8.65 -18.59 20.41
C GLY A 149 8.26 -19.33 19.12
N GLN A 150 7.25 -20.22 19.18
CA GLN A 150 6.82 -21.04 18.05
C GLN A 150 5.65 -20.40 17.33
N LYS A 151 5.56 -20.62 16.01
CA LYS A 151 4.37 -20.27 15.24
C LYS A 151 3.25 -21.27 15.52
N GLU A 152 2.09 -20.79 15.91
CA GLU A 152 0.93 -21.60 16.31
C GLU A 152 -0.37 -21.03 15.71
N LEU A 153 -1.36 -21.89 15.48
CA LEU A 153 -2.69 -21.46 15.07
C LEU A 153 -3.48 -20.94 16.27
N PHE A 154 -3.82 -19.65 16.26
CA PHE A 154 -4.64 -19.02 17.28
C PHE A 154 -6.08 -18.89 16.82
N THR A 155 -7.01 -19.28 17.70
CA THR A 155 -8.43 -19.04 17.52
C THR A 155 -8.89 -18.03 18.56
N TYR A 156 -9.16 -16.81 18.12
CA TYR A 156 -9.38 -15.65 18.98
C TYR A 156 -10.52 -15.80 20.01
N THR A 157 -11.47 -16.70 19.77
CA THR A 157 -12.57 -17.01 20.70
C THR A 157 -12.11 -17.67 22.00
N ASP A 158 -10.87 -18.18 22.08
CA ASP A 158 -10.31 -18.79 23.30
C ASP A 158 -9.68 -17.76 24.26
N GLN A 159 -9.72 -16.47 23.92
CA GLN A 159 -9.13 -15.35 24.66
C GLN A 159 -7.60 -15.43 24.86
N LYS A 160 -6.90 -16.31 24.15
CA LYS A 160 -5.43 -16.44 24.22
C LYS A 160 -4.71 -15.54 23.21
N GLY A 161 -5.46 -14.86 22.34
CA GLY A 161 -4.92 -14.08 21.22
C GLY A 161 -5.58 -12.70 21.02
N VAL A 162 -5.34 -11.67 21.85
CA VAL A 162 -6.14 -10.42 21.79
C VAL A 162 -5.49 -9.21 21.08
N GLY A 163 -4.18 -9.21 20.79
CA GLY A 163 -3.50 -7.99 20.29
C GLY A 163 -4.00 -7.47 18.93
N GLN A 164 -4.17 -8.36 17.93
CA GLN A 164 -4.67 -7.96 16.60
C GLN A 164 -6.14 -7.60 16.56
N LEU A 165 -6.92 -8.26 17.39
CA LEU A 165 -8.32 -7.91 17.58
C LEU A 165 -8.46 -6.50 18.12
N ASN A 166 -7.57 -6.12 19.03
CA ASN A 166 -7.61 -4.79 19.63
C ASN A 166 -7.23 -3.71 18.61
N SER A 167 -6.18 -3.88 17.83
CA SER A 167 -5.79 -2.88 16.83
C SER A 167 -6.80 -2.76 15.70
N PHE A 168 -7.34 -3.89 15.20
CA PHE A 168 -8.39 -3.85 14.17
C PHE A 168 -9.71 -3.28 14.72
N GLY A 169 -10.08 -3.65 15.95
CA GLY A 169 -11.22 -3.08 16.65
C GLY A 169 -11.08 -1.57 16.84
N ALA A 170 -9.90 -1.11 17.29
CA ALA A 170 -9.53 0.29 17.39
C ALA A 170 -9.65 1.02 16.05
N PHE A 171 -9.32 0.36 14.95
CA PHE A 171 -9.48 0.93 13.62
C PHE A 171 -10.95 0.99 13.19
N ILE A 172 -11.64 -0.14 13.23
CA ILE A 172 -12.96 -0.24 12.64
C ILE A 172 -14.05 0.45 13.47
N HIS A 173 -13.92 0.51 14.80
CA HIS A 173 -14.91 1.16 15.67
C HIS A 173 -14.63 2.63 15.98
N SER A 174 -13.42 3.15 15.72
CA SER A 174 -13.09 4.55 16.05
C SER A 174 -14.04 5.55 15.40
N ASN A 175 -14.47 6.56 16.16
CA ASN A 175 -15.22 7.71 15.66
C ASN A 175 -14.32 8.95 15.45
N LYS A 176 -13.00 8.82 15.67
CA LYS A 176 -12.05 9.94 15.64
C LYS A 176 -11.61 10.33 14.22
N TYR A 177 -11.92 9.53 13.21
CA TYR A 177 -11.62 9.89 11.82
C TYR A 177 -12.75 9.56 10.86
N THR A 178 -12.83 10.41 9.84
CA THR A 178 -13.94 10.46 8.88
C THR A 178 -13.66 9.70 7.58
N ALA A 179 -12.40 9.33 7.35
CA ALA A 179 -11.97 8.58 6.17
C ALA A 179 -12.73 7.24 6.05
N LYS A 180 -12.99 6.83 4.80
CA LYS A 180 -13.55 5.50 4.51
C LYS A 180 -12.54 4.44 4.91
N ARG A 181 -13.00 3.35 5.52
CA ARG A 181 -12.12 2.26 5.96
C ARG A 181 -12.38 1.05 5.08
N ILE A 182 -11.32 0.51 4.50
CA ILE A 182 -11.37 -0.71 3.71
C ILE A 182 -10.34 -1.71 4.24
N ILE A 183 -10.49 -2.96 3.84
CA ILE A 183 -9.49 -4.01 4.11
C ILE A 183 -8.73 -4.28 2.82
N ALA A 184 -7.41 -4.23 2.87
CA ALA A 184 -6.56 -4.75 1.81
C ALA A 184 -6.31 -6.25 2.03
N VAL A 185 -6.56 -7.05 1.00
CA VAL A 185 -6.37 -8.50 0.99
C VAL A 185 -5.22 -8.85 0.05
N GLY A 186 -4.26 -9.64 0.52
CA GLY A 186 -3.05 -9.99 -0.23
C GLY A 186 -1.81 -9.24 0.25
N GLY A 187 -1.24 -8.38 -0.60
CA GLY A 187 0.00 -7.65 -0.36
C GLY A 187 1.24 -8.35 -0.91
N ALA A 188 2.43 -7.87 -0.53
CA ALA A 188 3.68 -8.30 -1.17
C ALA A 188 4.04 -9.75 -0.92
N ASN A 189 4.48 -10.42 -1.99
CA ASN A 189 5.21 -11.68 -1.87
C ASN A 189 6.66 -11.37 -1.49
N THR A 190 7.19 -12.08 -0.48
CA THR A 190 8.58 -11.94 -0.03
C THR A 190 9.21 -13.32 0.15
N THR A 191 10.54 -13.36 0.17
CA THR A 191 11.30 -14.57 0.49
C THR A 191 10.92 -15.13 1.87
N GLU A 192 10.64 -14.22 2.81
CA GLU A 192 10.25 -14.53 4.19
C GLU A 192 8.82 -15.10 4.31
N ASN A 193 7.85 -14.51 3.61
CA ASN A 193 6.46 -14.98 3.63
C ASN A 193 6.16 -16.09 2.61
N LYS A 194 7.15 -16.46 1.79
CA LYS A 194 7.10 -17.60 0.85
C LYS A 194 5.96 -17.52 -0.17
N GLY A 195 5.64 -16.32 -0.65
CA GLY A 195 4.65 -16.13 -1.70
C GLY A 195 3.20 -16.18 -1.20
N ILE A 196 2.95 -15.67 0.00
CA ILE A 196 1.63 -15.75 0.67
C ILE A 196 0.49 -15.11 -0.15
N SER A 197 0.76 -14.05 -0.92
CA SER A 197 -0.24 -13.36 -1.73
C SER A 197 -0.77 -14.27 -2.83
N THR A 198 0.13 -14.99 -3.50
CA THR A 198 -0.22 -15.99 -4.52
C THR A 198 -1.14 -17.07 -3.93
N ALA A 199 -0.81 -17.57 -2.74
CA ALA A 199 -1.63 -18.58 -2.06
C ALA A 199 -3.02 -18.04 -1.66
N THR A 200 -3.08 -16.79 -1.18
CA THR A 200 -4.31 -16.08 -0.82
C THR A 200 -5.23 -15.92 -2.03
N PHE A 201 -4.73 -15.42 -3.16
CA PHE A 201 -5.57 -15.23 -4.35
C PHE A 201 -5.99 -16.56 -4.98
N ALA A 202 -5.13 -17.58 -4.99
CA ALA A 202 -5.52 -18.92 -5.40
C ALA A 202 -6.70 -19.46 -4.57
N ALA A 203 -6.69 -19.22 -3.26
CA ALA A 203 -7.79 -19.61 -2.37
C ALA A 203 -9.08 -18.81 -2.63
N ILE A 204 -8.96 -17.50 -2.89
CA ILE A 204 -10.09 -16.65 -3.25
C ILE A 204 -10.71 -17.11 -4.57
N PHE A 205 -9.90 -17.32 -5.62
CA PHE A 205 -10.40 -17.75 -6.92
C PHE A 205 -11.12 -19.09 -6.84
N ALA A 206 -10.59 -20.03 -6.05
CA ALA A 206 -11.22 -21.34 -5.84
C ALA A 206 -12.51 -21.27 -4.98
N ASN A 207 -12.69 -20.23 -4.16
CA ASN A 207 -13.76 -20.15 -3.16
C ASN A 207 -14.48 -18.78 -3.14
N GLN A 208 -14.60 -18.14 -4.30
CA GLN A 208 -15.04 -16.75 -4.44
C GLN A 208 -16.34 -16.44 -3.68
N ASP A 209 -17.38 -17.26 -3.87
CA ASP A 209 -18.68 -17.04 -3.21
C ASP A 209 -18.60 -17.08 -1.68
N LYS A 210 -17.74 -17.96 -1.15
CA LYS A 210 -17.56 -18.12 0.29
C LYS A 210 -16.83 -16.92 0.87
N PHE A 211 -15.74 -16.50 0.22
CA PHE A 211 -15.01 -15.29 0.56
C PHE A 211 -15.94 -14.05 0.56
N LEU A 212 -16.71 -13.84 -0.52
CA LEU A 212 -17.59 -12.67 -0.63
C LEU A 212 -18.76 -12.68 0.36
N LYS A 213 -19.35 -13.86 0.65
CA LYS A 213 -20.38 -13.98 1.70
C LYS A 213 -19.83 -13.63 3.07
N GLN A 214 -18.62 -14.09 3.38
CA GLN A 214 -17.96 -13.74 4.65
C GLN A 214 -17.63 -12.25 4.69
N PHE A 215 -17.03 -11.67 3.64
CA PHE A 215 -16.74 -10.23 3.59
C PHE A 215 -18.01 -9.39 3.77
N LYS A 216 -19.11 -9.80 3.14
CA LYS A 216 -20.42 -9.14 3.33
C LYS A 216 -20.91 -9.23 4.77
N SER A 217 -20.70 -10.36 5.45
CA SER A 217 -20.98 -10.51 6.88
C SER A 217 -20.19 -9.50 7.73
N TRP A 218 -18.89 -9.34 7.46
CA TRP A 218 -18.05 -8.35 8.11
C TRP A 218 -18.57 -6.92 7.87
N MET A 219 -18.87 -6.54 6.63
CA MET A 219 -19.42 -5.22 6.33
C MET A 219 -20.79 -4.97 6.98
N ASN A 220 -21.63 -6.00 7.06
CA ASN A 220 -22.94 -5.90 7.70
C ASN A 220 -22.82 -5.70 9.21
N HIS A 221 -21.80 -6.30 9.84
CA HIS A 221 -21.55 -6.18 11.27
C HIS A 221 -20.78 -4.89 11.60
N PHE A 222 -19.60 -4.71 11.03
CA PHE A 222 -18.74 -3.53 11.22
C PHE A 222 -19.15 -2.38 10.30
N LYS A 223 -20.05 -1.51 10.78
CA LYS A 223 -20.66 -0.45 9.95
C LYS A 223 -19.69 0.54 9.30
N ASN A 224 -18.49 0.70 9.86
CA ASN A 224 -17.46 1.57 9.28
C ASN A 224 -16.57 0.85 8.28
N LEU A 225 -16.66 -0.47 8.13
CA LEU A 225 -16.04 -1.19 7.02
C LEU A 225 -16.81 -0.88 5.73
N LYS A 226 -16.17 -0.10 4.86
CA LYS A 226 -16.78 0.43 3.63
C LYS A 226 -16.37 -0.32 2.38
N GLY A 227 -15.47 -1.30 2.43
CA GLY A 227 -15.13 -2.10 1.26
C GLY A 227 -13.78 -2.77 1.33
N VAL A 228 -13.21 -3.06 0.17
CA VAL A 228 -12.08 -3.96 -0.03
C VAL A 228 -11.10 -3.40 -1.06
N ASP A 229 -9.82 -3.60 -0.82
CA ASP A 229 -8.75 -3.50 -1.81
C ASP A 229 -8.23 -4.91 -2.12
N TYR A 230 -8.21 -5.26 -3.41
CA TYR A 230 -7.57 -6.48 -3.89
C TYR A 230 -6.14 -6.16 -4.29
N ASP A 231 -5.20 -6.45 -3.40
CA ASP A 231 -3.78 -6.20 -3.62
C ASP A 231 -3.10 -7.46 -4.16
N PHE A 232 -3.34 -7.74 -5.44
CA PHE A 232 -2.86 -8.94 -6.13
C PHE A 232 -1.48 -8.70 -6.70
N GLU A 233 -0.47 -9.06 -5.91
CA GLU A 233 0.93 -8.91 -6.32
C GLU A 233 1.45 -10.16 -7.05
N PRO A 234 2.22 -9.98 -8.13
CA PRO A 234 2.79 -11.08 -8.90
C PRO A 234 3.69 -12.02 -8.10
N PRO A 235 3.90 -13.26 -8.59
CA PRO A 235 4.91 -14.15 -8.04
C PRO A 235 6.32 -13.56 -8.09
N ILE A 236 7.13 -13.94 -7.11
CA ILE A 236 8.55 -13.58 -7.02
C ILE A 236 9.42 -14.84 -7.03
N ASP A 237 10.69 -14.66 -7.34
CA ASP A 237 11.72 -15.65 -7.07
C ASP A 237 11.96 -15.69 -5.54
N LEU A 238 11.72 -16.85 -4.92
CA LEU A 238 11.81 -16.99 -3.46
C LEU A 238 13.25 -17.00 -2.90
N GLN A 239 14.27 -16.97 -3.77
CA GLN A 239 15.67 -16.84 -3.34
C GLN A 239 16.11 -15.37 -3.34
N THR A 240 15.75 -14.63 -4.38
CA THR A 240 16.21 -13.25 -4.60
C THR A 240 15.20 -12.21 -4.16
N GLY A 241 13.91 -12.53 -4.16
CA GLY A 241 12.82 -11.56 -3.96
C GLY A 241 12.41 -10.80 -5.22
N GLY A 242 13.09 -11.00 -6.35
CA GLY A 242 12.76 -10.34 -7.60
C GLY A 242 11.45 -10.83 -8.22
N GLN A 243 10.66 -9.92 -8.81
CA GLN A 243 9.44 -10.28 -9.53
C GLN A 243 9.72 -11.24 -10.69
N LEU A 244 8.97 -12.34 -10.78
CA LEU A 244 9.06 -13.27 -11.91
C LEU A 244 8.33 -12.70 -13.13
N PRO A 245 8.81 -12.98 -14.36
CA PRO A 245 8.11 -12.56 -15.57
C PRO A 245 6.72 -13.23 -15.66
N PRO A 246 5.79 -12.65 -16.46
CA PRO A 246 4.52 -13.30 -16.74
C PRO A 246 4.69 -14.73 -17.26
N ASP A 247 3.81 -15.62 -16.83
CA ASP A 247 3.76 -17.02 -17.24
C ASP A 247 2.44 -17.35 -17.97
N ALA A 248 2.22 -18.65 -18.24
CA ALA A 248 1.00 -19.11 -18.92
C ALA A 248 -0.29 -18.93 -18.09
N ASN A 249 -0.19 -18.82 -16.75
CA ASN A 249 -1.34 -18.65 -15.88
C ASN A 249 -1.74 -17.17 -15.71
N THR A 250 -0.80 -16.26 -15.96
CA THR A 250 -0.99 -14.81 -15.73
C THR A 250 -2.29 -14.28 -16.35
N LEU A 251 -2.59 -14.61 -17.61
CA LEU A 251 -3.84 -14.20 -18.27
C LEU A 251 -5.09 -14.72 -17.53
N THR A 252 -5.06 -15.99 -17.12
CA THR A 252 -6.17 -16.63 -16.40
C THR A 252 -6.36 -16.02 -15.02
N ASP A 253 -5.28 -15.75 -14.29
CA ASP A 253 -5.34 -15.19 -12.94
C ASP A 253 -5.89 -13.76 -12.94
N TYR A 254 -5.47 -12.91 -13.87
CA TYR A 254 -6.03 -11.55 -13.99
C TYR A 254 -7.47 -11.53 -14.52
N LYS A 255 -7.86 -12.54 -15.30
CA LYS A 255 -9.27 -12.78 -15.64
C LYS A 255 -10.09 -13.18 -14.42
N HIS A 256 -9.57 -14.06 -13.55
CA HIS A 256 -10.22 -14.40 -12.29
C HIS A 256 -10.32 -13.19 -11.34
N LEU A 257 -9.28 -12.36 -11.27
CA LEU A 257 -9.33 -11.10 -10.51
C LEU A 257 -10.41 -10.16 -11.04
N PHE A 258 -10.55 -10.03 -12.37
CA PHE A 258 -11.63 -9.27 -12.98
C PHE A 258 -13.02 -9.78 -12.55
N ASP A 259 -13.22 -11.10 -12.64
CA ASP A 259 -14.49 -11.74 -12.27
C ASP A 259 -14.79 -11.58 -10.79
N LEU A 260 -13.77 -11.66 -9.93
CA LEU A 260 -13.87 -11.38 -8.50
C LEU A 260 -14.35 -9.95 -8.24
N VAL A 261 -13.74 -8.94 -8.88
CA VAL A 261 -14.12 -7.54 -8.68
C VAL A 261 -15.56 -7.28 -9.15
N LYS A 262 -15.95 -7.89 -10.28
CA LYS A 262 -17.33 -7.84 -10.79
C LYS A 262 -18.32 -8.49 -9.80
N ALA A 263 -18.02 -9.69 -9.31
CA ALA A 263 -18.83 -10.38 -8.31
C ALA A 263 -18.91 -9.59 -7.00
N SER A 264 -17.81 -8.97 -6.58
CA SER A 264 -17.73 -8.12 -5.40
C SER A 264 -18.68 -6.93 -5.49
N ARG A 265 -18.72 -6.26 -6.65
CA ARG A 265 -19.68 -5.16 -6.87
C ARG A 265 -21.13 -5.64 -6.73
N GLN A 266 -21.44 -6.83 -7.24
CA GLN A 266 -22.77 -7.42 -7.15
C GLN A 266 -23.15 -7.83 -5.71
N THR A 267 -22.22 -8.43 -4.96
CA THR A 267 -22.47 -8.94 -3.60
C THR A 267 -22.39 -7.86 -2.52
N LEU A 268 -21.39 -6.97 -2.61
CA LEU A 268 -21.14 -5.95 -1.58
C LEU A 268 -22.06 -4.74 -1.74
N GLY A 269 -22.45 -4.43 -2.99
CA GLY A 269 -23.38 -3.37 -3.34
C GLY A 269 -22.71 -2.10 -3.87
N LYS A 270 -23.53 -1.16 -4.32
CA LYS A 270 -23.07 0.10 -4.95
C LYS A 270 -22.30 1.04 -4.00
N ASP A 271 -22.54 0.93 -2.69
CA ASP A 271 -21.94 1.82 -1.68
C ASP A 271 -20.59 1.29 -1.17
N ALA A 272 -20.22 0.05 -1.54
CA ALA A 272 -18.93 -0.51 -1.20
C ALA A 272 -17.82 0.17 -2.01
N TYR A 273 -16.74 0.60 -1.37
CA TYR A 273 -15.53 1.05 -2.04
C TYR A 273 -14.71 -0.17 -2.46
N ILE A 274 -14.57 -0.42 -3.77
CA ILE A 274 -13.81 -1.56 -4.29
C ILE A 274 -12.61 -1.03 -5.05
N SER A 275 -11.40 -1.40 -4.64
CA SER A 275 -10.18 -1.08 -5.38
C SER A 275 -9.37 -2.31 -5.72
N VAL A 276 -8.50 -2.15 -6.72
CA VAL A 276 -7.56 -3.17 -7.16
C VAL A 276 -6.18 -2.51 -7.24
N THR A 277 -5.20 -3.11 -6.59
CA THR A 277 -3.82 -2.67 -6.62
C THR A 277 -3.02 -3.65 -7.46
N ILE A 278 -2.24 -3.14 -8.42
CA ILE A 278 -1.58 -3.94 -9.44
C ILE A 278 -0.11 -3.57 -9.61
N THR A 279 0.67 -4.55 -10.05
CA THR A 279 2.05 -4.35 -10.51
C THR A 279 2.12 -3.37 -11.68
N VAL A 280 3.29 -2.77 -11.83
CA VAL A 280 3.60 -1.78 -12.87
C VAL A 280 4.69 -2.25 -13.83
N ASN A 281 5.05 -3.54 -13.78
CA ASN A 281 5.88 -4.14 -14.82
C ASN A 281 5.14 -4.11 -16.17
N LYS A 282 5.77 -3.57 -17.22
CA LYS A 282 5.09 -3.33 -18.51
C LYS A 282 4.62 -4.61 -19.20
N ASP A 283 5.35 -5.71 -19.06
CA ASP A 283 4.95 -7.01 -19.62
C ASP A 283 3.71 -7.54 -18.91
N TYR A 284 3.64 -7.38 -17.58
CA TYR A 284 2.41 -7.67 -16.83
C TYR A 284 1.27 -6.76 -17.25
N LEU A 285 1.48 -5.45 -17.39
CA LEU A 285 0.41 -4.53 -17.80
C LEU A 285 -0.21 -4.91 -19.15
N GLU A 286 0.59 -5.37 -20.11
CA GLU A 286 0.09 -5.96 -21.36
C GLU A 286 -0.78 -7.19 -21.09
N LYS A 287 -0.29 -8.18 -20.33
CA LYS A 287 -1.07 -9.39 -20.02
C LYS A 287 -2.33 -9.11 -19.21
N ILE A 288 -2.28 -8.15 -18.28
CA ILE A 288 -3.45 -7.70 -17.53
C ILE A 288 -4.47 -7.16 -18.52
N ASN A 289 -4.09 -6.23 -19.40
CA ASN A 289 -5.00 -5.67 -20.39
C ASN A 289 -5.64 -6.74 -21.27
N ASP A 290 -4.85 -7.69 -21.75
CA ASP A 290 -5.28 -8.75 -22.66
C ASP A 290 -6.07 -9.88 -22.00
N SER A 291 -6.12 -9.92 -20.66
CA SER A 291 -6.86 -10.95 -19.91
C SER A 291 -8.38 -10.87 -20.10
N VAL A 292 -8.91 -9.76 -20.62
CA VAL A 292 -10.35 -9.53 -20.82
C VAL A 292 -10.62 -8.91 -22.19
N ASP A 293 -11.60 -9.46 -22.90
CA ASP A 293 -12.05 -8.92 -24.18
C ASP A 293 -12.45 -7.43 -24.08
N GLY A 294 -11.85 -6.62 -24.95
CA GLY A 294 -12.04 -5.17 -24.97
C GLY A 294 -11.18 -4.39 -23.95
N GLY A 295 -10.23 -5.07 -23.28
CA GLY A 295 -9.22 -4.47 -22.42
C GLY A 295 -9.63 -4.45 -20.95
N TRP A 296 -8.88 -5.16 -20.10
CA TRP A 296 -9.16 -5.23 -18.65
C TRP A 296 -9.26 -3.85 -18.01
N PHE A 297 -8.33 -2.94 -18.32
CA PHE A 297 -8.29 -1.58 -17.76
C PHE A 297 -9.53 -0.76 -18.09
N LYS A 298 -10.03 -0.87 -19.32
CA LYS A 298 -11.26 -0.22 -19.74
C LYS A 298 -12.48 -0.83 -19.05
N GLN A 299 -12.53 -2.15 -18.93
CA GLN A 299 -13.71 -2.87 -18.46
C GLN A 299 -13.87 -2.83 -16.93
N ILE A 300 -12.76 -2.93 -16.18
CA ILE A 300 -12.76 -3.02 -14.71
C ILE A 300 -13.33 -1.76 -14.05
N ALA A 301 -13.21 -0.61 -14.71
CA ALA A 301 -13.69 0.69 -14.24
C ALA A 301 -15.21 0.75 -13.97
N ASN A 302 -15.98 -0.17 -14.58
CA ASN A 302 -17.41 -0.32 -14.32
C ASN A 302 -17.71 -0.93 -12.94
N TYR A 303 -16.74 -1.58 -12.32
CA TYR A 303 -16.91 -2.35 -11.08
C TYR A 303 -16.07 -1.80 -9.94
N ALA A 304 -14.86 -1.31 -10.22
CA ALA A 304 -13.96 -0.71 -9.24
C ALA A 304 -14.17 0.80 -9.07
N ASP A 305 -13.99 1.29 -7.85
CA ASP A 305 -13.88 2.71 -7.51
C ASP A 305 -12.51 3.28 -7.82
N SER A 306 -11.45 2.48 -7.67
CA SER A 306 -10.11 2.83 -8.14
C SER A 306 -9.29 1.63 -8.59
N VAL A 307 -8.36 1.89 -9.51
CA VAL A 307 -7.21 1.03 -9.79
C VAL A 307 -5.96 1.78 -9.35
N ASN A 308 -5.12 1.11 -8.56
CA ASN A 308 -3.97 1.70 -7.92
C ASN A 308 -2.69 1.10 -8.52
N LEU A 309 -1.78 1.95 -8.97
CA LEU A 309 -0.49 1.55 -9.54
C LEU A 309 0.58 1.61 -8.46
N MET A 310 1.26 0.49 -8.21
CA MET A 310 2.40 0.43 -7.28
C MET A 310 3.66 1.01 -7.92
N THR A 311 3.69 2.32 -8.15
CA THR A 311 4.81 3.04 -8.81
C THR A 311 5.97 3.33 -7.86
N TYR A 312 6.36 2.32 -7.10
CA TYR A 312 7.47 2.27 -6.17
C TYR A 312 8.12 0.88 -6.23
N ASP A 313 9.30 0.73 -5.63
CA ASP A 313 10.10 -0.51 -5.74
C ASP A 313 10.44 -0.88 -7.19
N LEU A 314 10.63 0.14 -8.03
CA LEU A 314 11.14 -0.02 -9.40
C LEU A 314 12.62 -0.39 -9.43
N HIS A 315 13.35 -0.07 -8.35
CA HIS A 315 14.78 -0.37 -8.19
C HIS A 315 15.07 -0.76 -6.74
N GLY A 316 16.00 -1.68 -6.51
CA GLY A 316 16.46 -1.97 -5.15
C GLY A 316 17.44 -3.14 -5.01
N PRO A 317 17.84 -3.46 -3.78
CA PRO A 317 18.99 -4.32 -3.51
C PRO A 317 18.66 -5.83 -3.51
N TRP A 318 17.69 -6.27 -4.33
CA TRP A 318 17.29 -7.68 -4.43
C TRP A 318 17.97 -8.44 -5.57
N SER A 319 18.41 -7.74 -6.64
CA SER A 319 19.08 -8.38 -7.77
C SER A 319 20.05 -7.42 -8.46
N GLN A 320 21.35 -7.69 -8.30
CA GLN A 320 22.43 -6.90 -8.92
C GLN A 320 22.40 -6.94 -10.44
N SER A 321 21.91 -8.01 -11.06
CA SER A 321 21.85 -8.11 -12.52
C SER A 321 20.75 -7.25 -13.12
N SER A 322 19.66 -7.01 -12.39
CA SER A 322 18.56 -6.16 -12.84
C SER A 322 18.75 -4.69 -12.48
N ASP A 323 19.46 -4.42 -11.38
CA ASP A 323 19.82 -3.08 -10.92
C ASP A 323 21.32 -3.02 -10.57
N PRO A 324 22.21 -2.97 -11.58
CA PRO A 324 23.67 -2.99 -11.34
C PRO A 324 24.21 -1.71 -10.69
N TYR A 325 23.42 -0.63 -10.70
CA TYR A 325 23.78 0.69 -10.19
C TYR A 325 22.76 1.19 -9.18
N THR A 326 23.16 2.11 -8.31
CA THR A 326 22.26 2.79 -7.37
C THR A 326 21.28 3.73 -8.06
N ALA A 327 20.00 3.63 -7.71
CA ALA A 327 18.93 4.49 -8.20
C ALA A 327 17.87 4.73 -7.11
N ALA A 328 17.09 5.80 -7.23
CA ALA A 328 15.88 5.94 -6.42
C ALA A 328 14.79 4.99 -6.93
N HIS A 329 14.12 4.31 -6.01
CA HIS A 329 13.14 3.26 -6.33
C HIS A 329 11.76 3.75 -6.78
N ALA A 330 11.52 5.05 -6.80
CA ALA A 330 10.21 5.64 -7.06
C ALA A 330 10.34 7.01 -7.75
N TYR A 331 10.75 6.99 -9.02
CA TYR A 331 10.82 8.18 -9.86
C TYR A 331 9.43 8.61 -10.36
N LEU A 332 9.23 9.92 -10.51
CA LEU A 332 8.11 10.43 -11.31
C LEU A 332 8.34 10.16 -12.80
N LYS A 333 9.55 10.48 -13.28
CA LYS A 333 10.04 10.31 -14.65
C LYS A 333 11.46 9.75 -14.65
N GLN A 334 11.74 8.82 -15.55
CA GLN A 334 13.10 8.27 -15.66
C GLN A 334 14.07 9.40 -16.03
N PRO A 335 15.15 9.62 -15.25
CA PRO A 335 16.14 10.63 -15.60
C PRO A 335 16.91 10.22 -16.86
N ASP A 336 17.29 11.20 -17.68
CA ASP A 336 18.09 10.96 -18.89
C ASP A 336 19.58 10.92 -18.51
N THR A 337 20.06 9.72 -18.20
CA THR A 337 21.43 9.45 -17.73
C THR A 337 22.12 8.42 -18.62
N ASN A 338 23.44 8.27 -18.44
CA ASN A 338 24.24 7.34 -19.25
C ASN A 338 23.89 5.87 -18.97
N HIS A 339 23.53 5.54 -17.72
CA HIS A 339 23.23 4.17 -17.31
C HIS A 339 21.73 3.82 -17.39
N LYS A 340 20.87 4.75 -17.83
CA LYS A 340 19.41 4.57 -17.80
C LYS A 340 18.93 3.27 -18.49
N ASP A 341 19.60 2.85 -19.55
CA ASP A 341 19.23 1.68 -20.36
C ASP A 341 19.86 0.37 -19.85
N GLU A 342 20.67 0.43 -18.79
CA GLU A 342 21.28 -0.74 -18.15
C GLU A 342 20.43 -1.28 -17.00
N PHE A 343 19.40 -0.53 -16.57
CA PHE A 343 18.41 -1.00 -15.63
C PHE A 343 17.36 -1.87 -16.33
N ALA A 344 16.96 -2.96 -15.68
CA ALA A 344 15.87 -3.81 -16.18
C ALA A 344 14.54 -3.03 -16.24
N ILE A 345 14.31 -2.12 -15.29
CA ILE A 345 13.22 -1.16 -15.32
C ILE A 345 13.81 0.21 -15.65
N ASN A 346 13.63 0.67 -16.88
CA ASN A 346 14.13 1.96 -17.37
C ASN A 346 13.00 2.97 -17.62
N TYR A 347 11.91 2.84 -16.88
CA TYR A 347 10.71 3.67 -16.98
C TYR A 347 10.18 3.97 -15.58
N ALA A 348 9.34 4.99 -15.48
CA ALA A 348 8.87 5.52 -14.20
C ALA A 348 7.35 5.76 -14.19
N THR A 349 6.87 6.36 -13.10
CA THR A 349 5.45 6.64 -12.84
C THR A 349 4.73 7.24 -14.05
N ASP A 350 5.35 8.21 -14.73
CA ASP A 350 4.77 8.89 -15.88
C ASP A 350 4.47 7.91 -17.04
N SER A 351 5.47 7.16 -17.50
CA SER A 351 5.35 6.23 -18.61
C SER A 351 4.39 5.07 -18.31
N ILE A 352 4.42 4.56 -17.06
CA ILE A 352 3.48 3.53 -16.59
C ILE A 352 2.05 4.06 -16.64
N THR A 353 1.83 5.28 -16.14
CA THR A 353 0.52 5.92 -16.14
C THR A 353 0.00 6.11 -17.56
N GLU A 354 0.83 6.63 -18.47
CA GLU A 354 0.44 6.82 -19.87
C GLU A 354 0.05 5.52 -20.56
N GLN A 355 0.77 4.43 -20.29
CA GLN A 355 0.45 3.12 -20.85
C GLN A 355 -0.94 2.64 -20.39
N VAL A 356 -1.24 2.75 -19.09
CA VAL A 356 -2.53 2.32 -18.53
C VAL A 356 -3.68 3.22 -19.03
N LEU A 357 -3.45 4.52 -19.19
CA LEU A 357 -4.41 5.43 -19.81
C LEU A 357 -4.64 5.09 -21.29
N ALA A 358 -3.59 4.73 -22.04
CA ALA A 358 -3.69 4.29 -23.43
C ALA A 358 -4.48 2.98 -23.59
N TYR A 359 -4.47 2.11 -22.58
CA TYR A 359 -5.34 0.93 -22.49
C TYR A 359 -6.81 1.26 -22.14
N GLY A 360 -7.14 2.54 -21.98
CA GLY A 360 -8.52 3.01 -21.81
C GLY A 360 -8.98 3.07 -20.36
N MET A 361 -8.07 3.03 -19.37
CA MET A 361 -8.41 3.31 -17.98
C MET A 361 -8.95 4.75 -17.84
N PRO A 362 -10.15 4.96 -17.27
CA PRO A 362 -10.61 6.30 -16.94
C PRO A 362 -9.71 6.95 -15.89
N LYS A 363 -9.18 8.13 -16.20
CA LYS A 363 -8.26 8.90 -15.34
C LYS A 363 -8.81 9.11 -13.92
N GLU A 364 -10.11 9.36 -13.78
CA GLU A 364 -10.81 9.56 -12.50
C GLU A 364 -10.95 8.28 -11.65
N LYS A 365 -10.46 7.14 -12.15
CA LYS A 365 -10.34 5.87 -11.43
C LYS A 365 -8.90 5.51 -11.10
N LEU A 366 -7.91 6.16 -11.71
CA LEU A 366 -6.51 5.76 -11.60
C LEU A 366 -5.78 6.50 -10.47
N GLN A 367 -5.09 5.76 -9.61
CA GLN A 367 -4.19 6.31 -8.59
C GLN A 367 -2.76 5.85 -8.84
N VAL A 368 -1.78 6.71 -8.57
CA VAL A 368 -0.34 6.39 -8.59
C VAL A 368 0.19 6.18 -7.18
N GLY A 369 1.33 5.50 -7.03
CA GLY A 369 1.91 5.13 -5.75
C GLY A 369 2.89 6.18 -5.21
N LEU A 370 2.83 6.39 -3.90
CA LEU A 370 3.79 7.15 -3.10
C LEU A 370 4.45 6.22 -2.07
N ALA A 371 5.77 6.31 -1.93
CA ALA A 371 6.57 5.52 -1.01
C ALA A 371 7.00 6.35 0.20
N ALA A 372 6.44 6.04 1.37
CA ALA A 372 6.89 6.56 2.66
C ALA A 372 8.06 5.73 3.24
N TYR A 373 9.01 5.35 2.39
CA TYR A 373 10.22 4.62 2.74
C TYR A 373 11.27 4.85 1.66
N GLY A 374 12.47 4.30 1.86
CA GLY A 374 13.53 4.27 0.86
C GLY A 374 14.12 2.87 0.70
N ARG A 375 14.75 2.65 -0.45
CA ARG A 375 15.57 1.47 -0.76
C ARG A 375 17.04 1.82 -0.73
N GLY A 376 17.82 1.03 -0.01
CA GLY A 376 19.20 1.36 0.32
C GLY A 376 20.24 0.34 -0.08
N PHE A 377 21.42 0.85 -0.43
CA PHE A 377 22.56 0.13 -0.95
C PHE A 377 23.82 0.45 -0.13
N SER A 378 24.72 -0.52 0.00
CA SER A 378 26.02 -0.43 0.67
C SER A 378 27.17 -0.64 -0.33
N GLY A 379 28.37 -0.20 0.06
CA GLY A 379 29.57 -0.32 -0.78
C GLY A 379 29.60 0.69 -1.93
N VAL A 380 28.88 1.79 -1.78
CA VAL A 380 28.66 2.80 -2.83
C VAL A 380 29.72 3.89 -2.74
N GLU A 381 30.66 3.88 -3.68
CA GLU A 381 31.64 4.95 -3.85
C GLU A 381 30.97 6.25 -4.33
N PRO A 382 31.57 7.43 -4.12
CA PRO A 382 30.96 8.69 -4.53
C PRO A 382 30.85 8.87 -6.05
N GLY A 383 31.63 8.16 -6.85
CA GLY A 383 31.67 8.34 -8.30
C GLY A 383 32.32 9.65 -8.75
N GLU A 384 32.31 9.90 -10.07
CA GLU A 384 32.95 11.08 -10.67
C GLU A 384 32.08 12.34 -10.60
N ASN A 385 30.76 12.18 -10.58
CA ASN A 385 29.83 13.31 -10.49
C ASN A 385 29.71 13.79 -9.04
N LEU A 386 30.56 14.74 -8.65
CA LEU A 386 30.56 15.31 -7.30
C LEU A 386 29.28 16.07 -6.92
N ALA A 387 28.46 16.46 -7.90
CA ALA A 387 27.17 17.10 -7.63
C ALA A 387 26.09 16.10 -7.21
N LEU A 388 26.22 14.84 -7.66
CA LEU A 388 25.33 13.72 -7.31
C LEU A 388 26.17 12.51 -6.87
N PRO A 389 26.88 12.61 -5.73
CA PRO A 389 27.75 11.54 -5.28
C PRO A 389 26.93 10.29 -4.95
N GLY A 390 27.46 9.12 -5.32
CA GLY A 390 26.83 7.82 -5.08
C GLY A 390 25.64 7.51 -5.97
N PHE A 391 25.22 8.40 -6.87
CA PHE A 391 24.17 8.14 -7.86
C PHE A 391 24.72 7.38 -9.08
N GLU A 392 23.99 6.36 -9.52
CA GLU A 392 24.40 5.42 -10.58
C GLU A 392 25.79 4.81 -10.37
N GLN A 393 26.08 4.43 -9.12
CA GLN A 393 27.34 3.79 -8.75
C GLN A 393 27.12 2.30 -8.47
N PRO A 394 28.12 1.44 -8.75
CA PRO A 394 28.07 0.04 -8.34
C PRO A 394 27.91 -0.09 -6.82
N TRP A 395 27.26 -1.17 -6.40
CA TRP A 395 27.01 -1.49 -4.99
C TRP A 395 27.31 -2.96 -4.72
N THR A 396 27.50 -3.32 -3.45
CA THR A 396 27.93 -4.68 -3.07
C THR A 396 26.95 -5.42 -2.18
N ALA A 397 26.09 -4.70 -1.44
CA ALA A 397 25.05 -5.28 -0.59
C ALA A 397 23.89 -4.30 -0.37
N ALA A 398 22.81 -4.77 0.22
CA ALA A 398 21.77 -3.92 0.79
C ALA A 398 22.33 -3.02 1.92
N SER A 399 21.71 -1.85 2.15
CA SER A 399 22.06 -0.99 3.30
C SER A 399 21.68 -1.66 4.62
N HIS A 400 22.58 -1.67 5.59
CA HIS A 400 22.27 -2.10 6.96
C HIS A 400 22.23 -0.90 7.91
N PHE A 401 21.22 -0.85 8.77
CA PHE A 401 21.09 0.12 9.85
C PHE A 401 20.81 -0.61 11.17
N THR A 402 21.14 0.02 12.29
CA THR A 402 20.71 -0.49 13.59
C THR A 402 19.19 -0.41 13.71
N SER A 403 18.61 -1.24 14.58
CA SER A 403 17.16 -1.36 14.81
C SER A 403 16.49 -0.06 15.26
N GLU A 404 17.25 0.96 15.66
CA GLU A 404 16.73 2.31 15.91
C GLU A 404 16.19 2.99 14.64
N TYR A 405 16.76 2.68 13.47
CA TYR A 405 16.43 3.34 12.20
C TYR A 405 15.68 2.40 11.25
N SER A 406 16.09 1.13 11.17
CA SER A 406 15.43 0.11 10.37
C SER A 406 15.64 -1.28 10.95
N ILE A 407 14.64 -2.14 10.79
CA ILE A 407 14.69 -3.56 11.18
C ILE A 407 14.90 -4.49 9.98
N GLN A 408 14.99 -3.94 8.77
CA GLN A 408 15.12 -4.70 7.53
C GLN A 408 16.25 -4.12 6.67
N ASP A 409 17.16 -4.99 6.25
CA ASP A 409 18.23 -4.61 5.32
C ASP A 409 17.66 -4.11 3.99
N GLY A 410 18.27 -3.06 3.47
CA GLY A 410 17.89 -2.45 2.20
C GLY A 410 16.60 -1.64 2.24
N LEU A 411 15.96 -1.49 3.40
CA LEU A 411 14.75 -0.68 3.59
C LEU A 411 14.99 0.37 4.68
N LEU A 412 14.53 1.59 4.44
CA LEU A 412 14.55 2.67 5.43
C LEU A 412 13.14 3.28 5.55
N PRO A 413 12.46 3.18 6.70
CA PRO A 413 11.21 3.90 6.93
C PRO A 413 11.41 5.42 6.80
N TYR A 414 10.50 6.15 6.15
CA TYR A 414 10.69 7.58 5.89
C TYR A 414 10.89 8.42 7.17
N LYS A 415 10.21 8.06 8.25
CA LYS A 415 10.38 8.69 9.58
C LYS A 415 11.80 8.62 10.16
N ALA A 416 12.67 7.76 9.62
CA ALA A 416 14.07 7.68 10.02
C ALA A 416 14.98 8.66 9.25
N VAL A 417 14.52 9.26 8.15
CA VAL A 417 15.32 10.16 7.28
C VAL A 417 15.90 11.33 8.08
N ASP A 418 15.08 12.04 8.85
CA ASP A 418 15.54 13.17 9.68
C ASP A 418 16.61 12.74 10.68
N LYS A 419 16.50 11.54 11.26
CA LYS A 419 17.51 11.03 12.18
C LYS A 419 18.83 10.72 11.45
N LEU A 420 18.79 10.10 10.28
CA LEU A 420 19.99 9.83 9.48
C LEU A 420 20.73 11.11 9.14
N ILE A 421 20.01 12.16 8.76
CA ILE A 421 20.59 13.47 8.44
C ILE A 421 21.24 14.09 9.69
N ASN A 422 20.50 14.16 10.80
CA ASN A 422 20.91 14.91 11.98
C ASN A 422 21.92 14.16 12.87
N GLN A 423 21.88 12.83 12.90
CA GLN A 423 22.67 12.00 13.81
C GLN A 423 23.80 11.25 13.10
N LEU A 424 23.57 10.84 11.84
CA LEU A 424 24.52 10.02 11.08
C LEU A 424 25.16 10.78 9.91
N ASN A 425 24.93 12.10 9.78
CA ASN A 425 25.55 12.98 8.78
C ASN A 425 25.29 12.54 7.32
N TYR A 426 24.11 11.95 7.06
CA TYR A 426 23.64 11.73 5.70
C TYR A 426 23.26 13.06 5.05
N LYS A 427 23.49 13.18 3.75
CA LYS A 427 23.11 14.35 2.95
C LYS A 427 22.04 14.01 1.93
N VAL A 428 21.11 14.93 1.73
CA VAL A 428 20.04 14.83 0.73
C VAL A 428 20.54 15.32 -0.62
N TYR A 429 20.20 14.60 -1.67
CA TYR A 429 20.44 14.97 -3.06
C TYR A 429 19.17 14.75 -3.89
N HIS A 430 19.00 15.55 -4.93
CA HIS A 430 17.83 15.50 -5.81
C HIS A 430 18.24 15.15 -7.24
N ILE A 431 17.53 14.21 -7.83
CA ILE A 431 17.71 13.74 -9.19
C ILE A 431 16.73 14.52 -10.07
N GLN A 432 17.24 15.10 -11.16
CA GLN A 432 16.43 15.91 -12.07
C GLN A 432 16.03 15.11 -13.30
N ALA A 433 14.83 15.40 -13.81
CA ALA A 433 14.41 15.06 -15.16
C ALA A 433 13.87 16.32 -15.85
N PHE A 434 13.58 16.20 -17.15
CA PHE A 434 13.09 17.31 -17.96
C PHE A 434 11.69 17.02 -18.48
N ASP A 435 10.81 18.03 -18.43
CA ASP A 435 9.47 17.96 -19.02
C ASP A 435 9.53 18.02 -20.56
N GLU A 436 8.38 17.94 -21.23
CA GLU A 436 8.30 18.03 -22.70
C GLU A 436 8.78 19.38 -23.26
N SER A 437 8.81 20.42 -22.43
CA SER A 437 9.30 21.77 -22.75
C SER A 437 10.76 21.98 -22.34
N ASN A 438 11.47 20.92 -21.93
CA ASN A 438 12.85 20.94 -21.46
C ASN A 438 13.07 21.77 -20.18
N ASN A 439 12.04 21.93 -19.33
CA ASN A 439 12.21 22.51 -18.00
C ASN A 439 12.63 21.41 -17.01
N PRO A 440 13.65 21.66 -16.15
CA PRO A 440 14.05 20.70 -15.14
C PRO A 440 13.05 20.66 -13.98
N PHE A 441 12.80 19.46 -13.47
CA PHE A 441 12.05 19.23 -12.23
C PHE A 441 12.68 18.09 -11.43
N ILE A 442 12.35 18.00 -10.14
CA ILE A 442 12.87 16.96 -9.23
C ILE A 442 12.06 15.69 -9.43
N THR A 443 12.69 14.65 -9.98
CA THR A 443 12.01 13.37 -10.26
C THR A 443 12.21 12.32 -9.17
N GLY A 444 13.29 12.42 -8.41
CA GLY A 444 13.62 11.52 -7.32
C GLY A 444 14.58 12.16 -6.34
N SER A 445 14.75 11.53 -5.18
CA SER A 445 15.64 12.01 -4.12
C SER A 445 16.40 10.83 -3.51
N TYR A 446 17.55 11.11 -2.91
CA TYR A 446 18.30 10.10 -2.17
C TYR A 446 19.13 10.70 -1.04
N LEU A 447 19.43 9.87 -0.04
CA LEU A 447 20.41 10.14 0.99
C LEU A 447 21.74 9.50 0.60
N TYR A 448 22.85 10.19 0.82
CA TYR A 448 24.18 9.60 0.67
C TYR A 448 25.12 9.97 1.82
N ASN A 449 25.91 8.98 2.24
CA ASN A 449 26.98 9.14 3.21
C ASN A 449 28.26 8.49 2.68
N ALA A 450 29.26 9.32 2.38
CA ALA A 450 30.54 8.87 1.81
C ALA A 450 31.37 8.03 2.79
N SER A 451 31.28 8.29 4.09
CA SER A 451 32.01 7.52 5.10
C SER A 451 31.40 6.15 5.33
N ALA A 452 30.07 6.07 5.35
CA ALA A 452 29.34 4.80 5.45
C ALA A 452 29.32 4.05 4.11
N LYS A 453 29.59 4.73 2.98
CA LYS A 453 29.43 4.22 1.61
C LYS A 453 28.03 3.68 1.37
N GLN A 454 27.03 4.47 1.79
CA GLN A 454 25.63 4.09 1.75
C GLN A 454 24.82 5.12 0.96
N PHE A 455 23.96 4.60 0.08
CA PHE A 455 22.97 5.35 -0.71
C PHE A 455 21.58 4.85 -0.31
N VAL A 456 20.63 5.75 -0.10
CA VAL A 456 19.22 5.40 0.14
C VAL A 456 18.33 6.25 -0.74
N GLY A 457 17.75 5.66 -1.78
CA GLY A 457 16.79 6.33 -2.65
C GLY A 457 15.41 6.36 -2.01
N TYR A 458 14.74 7.53 -1.99
CA TYR A 458 13.44 7.73 -1.34
C TYR A 458 12.64 8.86 -2.03
N GLN A 459 11.39 9.06 -1.62
CA GLN A 459 10.61 10.23 -2.04
C GLN A 459 10.68 11.34 -0.99
N SER A 460 11.18 12.51 -1.38
CA SER A 460 11.19 13.70 -0.54
C SER A 460 9.93 14.57 -0.78
N PRO A 461 9.63 15.56 0.08
CA PRO A 461 8.53 16.49 -0.15
C PRO A 461 8.58 17.18 -1.52
N GLU A 462 9.78 17.45 -2.04
CA GLU A 462 9.99 17.99 -3.39
C GLU A 462 9.49 17.03 -4.48
N VAL A 463 9.76 15.72 -4.35
CA VAL A 463 9.25 14.70 -5.29
C VAL A 463 7.73 14.59 -5.19
N ILE A 464 7.17 14.56 -3.97
CA ILE A 464 5.71 14.50 -3.75
C ILE A 464 5.01 15.70 -4.39
N LYS A 465 5.63 16.88 -4.34
CA LYS A 465 5.12 18.08 -5.01
C LYS A 465 5.03 17.91 -6.53
N GLU A 466 6.04 17.30 -7.16
CA GLU A 466 6.00 17.06 -8.61
C GLU A 466 4.99 15.97 -8.98
N VAL A 467 4.90 14.89 -8.19
CA VAL A 467 3.87 13.84 -8.38
C VAL A 467 2.46 14.42 -8.25
N CYS A 468 2.26 15.34 -7.31
CA CYS A 468 0.99 16.05 -7.15
C CYS A 468 0.61 16.87 -8.40
N GLN A 469 1.56 17.64 -8.94
CA GLN A 469 1.35 18.42 -10.15
C GLN A 469 1.06 17.52 -11.35
N PHE A 470 1.73 16.38 -11.44
CA PHE A 470 1.46 15.35 -12.43
C PHE A 470 0.02 14.80 -12.33
N ILE A 471 -0.41 14.40 -11.12
CA ILE A 471 -1.78 13.94 -10.87
C ILE A 471 -2.82 14.97 -11.29
N LYS A 472 -2.62 16.25 -10.93
CA LYS A 472 -3.53 17.34 -11.29
C LYS A 472 -3.56 17.59 -12.80
N SER A 473 -2.39 17.60 -13.46
CA SER A 473 -2.31 17.86 -14.91
C SER A 473 -2.95 16.74 -15.74
N LYS A 474 -2.79 15.48 -15.31
CA LYS A 474 -3.41 14.30 -15.92
C LYS A 474 -4.85 14.06 -15.47
N GLN A 475 -5.33 14.82 -14.47
CA GLN A 475 -6.66 14.70 -13.86
C GLN A 475 -6.91 13.27 -13.36
N LEU A 476 -5.89 12.67 -12.76
CA LEU A 476 -5.98 11.34 -12.15
C LEU A 476 -6.85 11.41 -10.89
N LYS A 477 -7.36 10.27 -10.45
CA LYS A 477 -8.13 10.17 -9.20
C LYS A 477 -7.32 10.67 -8.01
N GLY A 478 -6.04 10.32 -7.94
CA GLY A 478 -5.17 10.69 -6.82
C GLY A 478 -3.99 9.74 -6.63
N ALA A 479 -3.69 9.43 -5.38
CA ALA A 479 -2.55 8.61 -5.00
C ALA A 479 -2.89 7.59 -3.91
N ILE A 480 -2.20 6.45 -3.96
CA ILE A 480 -2.03 5.57 -2.80
C ILE A 480 -0.70 5.88 -2.12
N MET A 481 -0.59 5.66 -0.81
CA MET A 481 0.68 5.77 -0.09
C MET A 481 0.97 4.51 0.72
N TRP A 482 2.17 3.96 0.50
CA TRP A 482 2.73 2.82 1.23
C TRP A 482 3.91 3.26 2.10
N SER A 483 3.82 3.27 3.43
CA SER A 483 2.60 3.18 4.23
C SER A 483 2.53 4.33 5.25
N ALA A 484 1.34 4.56 5.81
CA ALA A 484 1.10 5.67 6.74
C ALA A 484 2.02 5.61 7.97
N ASP A 485 2.27 4.40 8.49
CA ASP A 485 3.04 4.15 9.71
C ASP A 485 4.55 4.39 9.56
N THR A 486 5.04 4.53 8.33
CA THR A 486 6.43 4.84 8.03
C THR A 486 6.66 6.32 7.70
N ASP A 487 5.62 7.14 7.56
CA ASP A 487 5.72 8.60 7.38
C ASP A 487 5.97 9.32 8.72
N LEU A 488 6.33 10.60 8.64
CA LEU A 488 6.38 11.52 9.77
C LEU A 488 4.95 11.97 10.17
N PRO A 489 4.73 12.35 11.45
CA PRO A 489 3.50 12.99 11.88
C PRO A 489 3.15 14.20 11.00
N VAL A 490 1.87 14.41 10.70
CA VAL A 490 1.42 15.52 9.84
C VAL A 490 1.65 16.92 10.43
N SER A 491 2.07 17.02 11.69
CA SER A 491 2.57 18.23 12.33
C SER A 491 4.00 18.57 11.93
N ASN A 492 4.77 17.60 11.44
CA ASN A 492 6.12 17.78 10.91
C ASN A 492 6.02 18.36 9.49
N PRO A 493 6.74 19.45 9.18
CA PRO A 493 6.71 20.07 7.84
C PRO A 493 7.18 19.13 6.72
N ASN A 494 7.97 18.09 7.04
CA ASN A 494 8.46 17.11 6.08
C ASN A 494 7.50 15.91 5.89
N SER A 495 6.36 15.82 6.58
CA SER A 495 5.42 14.72 6.35
C SER A 495 4.99 14.65 4.87
N LEU A 496 5.09 13.45 4.28
CA LEU A 496 4.68 13.23 2.89
C LEU A 496 3.16 13.34 2.75
N VAL A 497 2.38 12.85 3.73
CA VAL A 497 0.92 13.03 3.77
C VAL A 497 0.55 14.51 3.84
N ALA A 498 1.20 15.28 4.72
CA ALA A 498 0.94 16.71 4.84
C ALA A 498 1.29 17.44 3.54
N THR A 499 2.45 17.12 2.94
CA THR A 499 2.90 17.69 1.67
C THR A 499 1.89 17.42 0.55
N TYR A 500 1.48 16.17 0.37
CA TYR A 500 0.51 15.79 -0.65
C TYR A 500 -0.82 16.54 -0.47
N LYS A 501 -1.43 16.49 0.72
CA LYS A 501 -2.75 17.10 0.92
C LYS A 501 -2.73 18.63 0.90
N ASN A 502 -1.62 19.27 1.22
CA ASN A 502 -1.51 20.74 1.11
C ASN A 502 -1.44 21.21 -0.35
N LEU A 503 -0.97 20.36 -1.27
CA LEU A 503 -0.74 20.73 -2.67
C LEU A 503 -1.82 20.19 -3.63
N CYS A 504 -2.39 19.02 -3.32
CA CYS A 504 -3.32 18.32 -4.22
C CYS A 504 -4.80 18.55 -3.89
N ASN A 505 -5.10 19.14 -2.74
CA ASN A 505 -6.43 19.64 -2.40
C ASN A 505 -6.73 21.00 -3.05
#